data_AF-A0A6M3XKC6-F1
#
_entry.id   AF-A0A6M3XKC6-F1
#
_cell.length_a   1.000
_cell.length_b   1.000
_cell.length_c   1.000
_cell.angle_alpha   90.00
_cell.angle_beta   90.00
_cell.angle_gamma   90.00
#
_symmetry.space_group_name_H-M   'P 1'
#
loop_
_entity.id
_entity.type
_entity.pdbx_description
1 polymer ?
#
loop_
_entity_poly.entity_id
_entity_poly.type
_entity_poly.pdbx_seq_one_letter_code
_entity_poly.pdbx_strand_id
1 'polypeptide(L)' 'PQIGEIVYLSTDNDRMPRLITRYMVDSGSVKYELAYSDKKSWHYQMELTRESVKRVEIKGLVK' A
#
# COMPACT_ATOMS: atom_id res chain seq x y z
N PRO A 1 -2.01 8.53 -6.09
CA PRO A 1 -0.85 7.67 -6.45
C PRO A 1 -0.64 7.66 -7.97
N GLN A 2 0.58 7.48 -8.45
CA GLN A 2 0.90 7.47 -9.89
C GLN A 2 1.61 6.19 -10.33
N ILE A 3 1.56 5.86 -11.63
CA ILE A 3 2.30 4.72 -12.18
C ILE A 3 3.81 4.94 -11.97
N GLY A 4 4.52 3.88 -11.59
CA GLY A 4 5.94 3.92 -11.24
C GLY A 4 6.21 4.34 -9.79
N GLU A 5 5.20 4.74 -9.03
CA GLU A 5 5.35 5.06 -7.61
C GLU A 5 5.46 3.78 -6.76
N ILE A 6 6.31 3.82 -5.74
CA ILE A 6 6.39 2.78 -4.71
C ILE A 6 5.39 3.09 -3.61
N VAL A 7 4.55 2.11 -3.28
CA VAL A 7 3.55 2.17 -2.21
C VAL A 7 3.60 0.91 -1.36
N TYR A 8 2.92 0.95 -0.23
CA TYR A 8 2.77 -0.16 0.71
C TYR A 8 1.30 -0.43 0.96
N LEU A 9 0.95 -1.66 1.32
CA LEU A 9 -0.40 -1.98 1.77
C LEU A 9 -0.54 -1.76 3.26
N SER A 10 -1.60 -1.08 3.68
CA SER A 10 -1.91 -0.84 5.09
C SER A 10 -2.26 -2.12 5.85
N THR A 11 -2.77 -3.12 5.12
CA THR A 11 -3.16 -4.45 5.61
C THR A 11 -1.99 -5.43 5.70
N ASP A 12 -0.85 -5.10 5.09
CA ASP A 12 0.34 -5.95 5.09
C ASP A 12 1.23 -5.65 6.32
N ASN A 13 1.41 -6.64 7.18
CA ASN A 13 2.25 -6.54 8.37
C ASN A 13 3.73 -6.29 8.03
N ASP A 14 4.18 -6.87 6.91
CA ASP A 14 5.57 -6.80 6.49
C ASP A 14 5.86 -5.51 5.73
N ARG A 15 4.82 -4.79 5.30
CA ARG A 15 4.90 -3.53 4.55
C ARG A 15 5.90 -3.65 3.40
N MET A 16 5.74 -4.71 2.60
CA MET A 16 6.61 -4.93 1.45
C MET A 16 6.38 -3.83 0.40
N PRO A 17 7.44 -3.23 -0.17
CA PRO A 17 7.32 -2.19 -1.18
C PRO A 17 6.73 -2.77 -2.46
N ARG A 18 5.74 -2.08 -3.03
CA ARG A 18 5.06 -2.50 -4.26
C ARG A 18 5.06 -1.37 -5.28
N LEU A 19 5.27 -1.71 -6.54
CA LEU A 19 5.25 -0.74 -7.63
C LEU A 19 3.84 -0.60 -8.20
N ILE A 20 3.35 0.62 -8.38
CA ILE A 20 2.12 0.85 -9.13
C ILE A 20 2.40 0.66 -10.61
N THR A 21 1.75 -0.33 -11.23
CA THR A 21 1.93 -0.63 -12.65
C THR A 21 0.77 -0.12 -13.52
N ARG A 22 -0.45 -0.11 -12.98
CA ARG A 22 -1.68 0.30 -13.68
C ARG A 22 -2.70 0.86 -12.69
N TYR A 23 -3.72 1.54 -13.21
CA TYR A 23 -4.95 1.83 -12.47
C TYR A 23 -6.17 1.61 -13.36
N MET A 24 -7.29 1.30 -12.74
CA MET A 24 -8.60 1.13 -13.36
C MET A 24 -9.57 2.07 -12.66
N VAL A 25 -10.33 2.82 -13.45
CA VAL A 25 -11.39 3.72 -12.97
C VAL A 25 -12.74 3.07 -13.28
N ASP A 26 -13.55 2.91 -12.25
CA ASP A 26 -14.94 2.45 -12.34
C ASP A 26 -15.88 3.58 -11.87
N SER A 27 -17.18 3.40 -12.02
CA SER A 27 -18.31 4.33 -11.72
C SER A 27 -18.36 4.94 -10.31
N GLY A 28 -17.40 4.64 -9.44
CA GLY A 28 -17.25 5.26 -8.13
C GLY A 28 -15.99 4.86 -7.37
N SER A 29 -15.03 4.18 -8.02
CA SER A 29 -13.82 3.71 -7.36
C SER A 29 -12.63 3.69 -8.31
N VAL A 30 -11.43 3.75 -7.72
CA VAL A 30 -10.17 3.56 -8.43
C VAL A 30 -9.43 2.41 -7.77
N LYS A 31 -9.04 1.43 -8.59
CA LYS A 31 -8.18 0.32 -8.19
C LYS A 31 -6.82 0.49 -8.83
N TYR A 32 -5.77 0.12 -8.10
CA TYR A 32 -4.39 0.16 -8.55
C TYR A 32 -3.85 -1.27 -8.65
N GLU A 33 -3.20 -1.59 -9.76
CA GLU A 33 -2.42 -2.83 -9.91
C GLU A 33 -1.05 -2.60 -9.25
N LEU A 34 -0.74 -3.42 -8.25
CA LEU A 34 0.51 -3.39 -7.53
C LEU A 34 1.33 -4.62 -7.89
N ALA A 35 2.59 -4.41 -8.27
CA ALA A 35 3.57 -5.47 -8.52
C ALA A 35 4.51 -5.64 -7.34
N TYR A 36 4.74 -6.89 -6.95
CA TYR A 36 5.78 -7.30 -6.00
C TYR A 36 6.43 -8.58 -6.51
N SER A 37 7.72 -8.51 -6.85
CA SER A 37 8.44 -9.60 -7.52
C SER A 37 7.72 -10.01 -8.81
N ASP A 38 7.37 -11.28 -8.95
CA ASP A 38 6.65 -11.89 -10.07
C ASP A 38 5.12 -11.81 -9.95
N LYS A 39 4.60 -11.29 -8.83
CA LYS A 39 3.16 -11.24 -8.54
C LYS A 39 2.57 -9.87 -8.76
N LYS A 40 1.31 -9.87 -9.20
CA LYS A 40 0.47 -8.68 -9.37
C LYS A 40 -0.87 -8.86 -8.69
N SER A 41 -1.39 -7.79 -8.12
CA SER A 41 -2.69 -7.80 -7.43
C SER A 41 -3.34 -6.42 -7.48
N TRP A 42 -4.67 -6.37 -7.44
CA TRP A 42 -5.45 -5.13 -7.48
C TRP A 42 -5.89 -4.73 -6.09
N HIS A 43 -5.71 -3.44 -5.75
CA HIS A 43 -6.03 -2.88 -4.44
C HIS A 43 -6.75 -1.54 -4.58
N TYR A 44 -7.63 -1.23 -3.64
CA TYR A 44 -8.30 0.06 -3.58
C TYR A 44 -7.38 1.14 -3.02
N GLN A 45 -7.56 2.39 -3.45
CA GLN A 45 -6.76 3.53 -3.00
C GLN A 45 -6.61 3.63 -1.47
N MET A 46 -7.65 3.30 -0.70
CA MET A 46 -7.67 3.35 0.77
C MET A 46 -6.75 2.33 1.44
N GLU A 47 -6.34 1.28 0.72
CA GLU A 47 -5.41 0.27 1.19
C GLU A 47 -3.95 0.69 0.98
N LEU A 48 -3.70 1.68 0.11
CA LEU A 48 -2.36 2.13 -0.24
C LEU A 48 -1.89 3.20 0.74
N THR A 49 -0.62 3.12 1.14
CA THR A 49 0.09 4.18 1.85
C THR A 49 1.45 4.45 1.22
N ARG A 50 1.90 5.71 1.33
CA ARG A 50 3.26 6.14 0.96
C ARG A 50 4.25 5.95 2.09
N GLU A 51 3.76 5.79 3.31
CA GLU A 51 4.56 5.63 4.50
C GLU A 51 4.85 4.15 4.74
N SER A 52 6.13 3.81 4.84
CA SER A 52 6.60 2.51 5.31
C SER A 52 6.55 2.37 6.84
N VAL A 53 6.14 3.44 7.54
CA VAL A 53 6.30 3.56 8.99
C VAL A 53 5.48 2.49 9.71
N LYS A 54 6.17 1.54 10.35
CA LYS A 54 5.56 0.65 11.34
C LYS A 54 5.04 1.53 12.48
N ARG A 55 3.75 1.43 12.82
CA ARG A 55 3.27 1.90 14.12
C ARG A 55 4.08 1.17 15.18
N VAL A 56 5.00 1.88 15.83
CA VAL A 56 5.67 1.37 17.03
C VAL A 56 4.68 1.55 18.17
N GLU A 57 4.13 0.44 18.68
CA GLU A 57 3.44 0.48 19.97
C GLU A 57 4.49 0.79 21.05
N ILE A 58 4.46 2.00 21.59
CA ILE A 58 5.24 2.32 22.79
C ILE A 58 4.54 1.65 23.97
N LYS A 59 4.92 0.40 24.26
CA LYS A 59 4.61 -0.22 25.55
C LYS A 59 5.63 0.28 26.57
N GLY A 60 5.19 1.16 27.49
CA GLY A 60 5.96 1.45 28.69
C GLY A 60 6.20 2.92 29.04
N LEU A 61 5.28 3.84 28.73
CA LEU A 61 5.28 5.14 29.41
C LEU A 61 4.43 5.04 30.69
N VAL A 62 4.96 4.28 31.66
CA VAL A 62 4.52 4.34 33.05
C VAL A 62 5.50 5.27 33.76
N LYS A 63 5.01 6.43 34.18
CA LYS A 63 5.60 7.20 35.29
C LYS A 63 4.63 7.12 36.46
#